data_AF-A0A7Y9UVX7-F1
#
_entry.id   AF-A0A7Y9UVX7-F1
#
_cell.length_a   1.000
_cell.length_b   1.000
_cell.length_c   1.000
_cell.angle_alpha   90.00
_cell.angle_beta   90.00
_cell.angle_gamma   90.00
#
_symmetry.space_group_name_H-M   'P 1'
#
loop_
_entity.id
_entity.type
_entity.pdbx_description
1 polymer ?
#
loop_
_entity_poly.entity_id
_entity_poly.type
_entity_poly.pdbx_seq_one_letter_code
_entity_poly.pdbx_strand_id
1 'polypeptide(L)'
;MRTKRLALVGASLVLMGGMTAACGGGASGAPDDASKKEFCAAVKKTGEQGSDADKIKDAYEDLVEVGTPKGMPDDARKGFEVFADAIDEADEDDKEAPYEGDKDKEKQVEAYFTYVGETCS
;
A
#
# COMPACT_ATOMS: atom_id res chain seq x y z
N MET A 1 -4.02 0.55 57.14
CA MET A 1 -5.07 0.36 56.12
C MET A 1 -4.49 -0.42 54.96
N ARG A 2 -5.09 -1.56 54.61
CA ARG A 2 -4.77 -2.36 53.42
C ARG A 2 -5.67 -1.87 52.29
N THR A 3 -5.11 -1.46 51.15
CA THR A 3 -5.93 -1.19 49.98
C THR A 3 -5.20 -1.53 48.67
N LYS A 4 -5.61 -2.69 48.16
CA LYS A 4 -5.75 -3.16 46.76
C LYS A 4 -4.63 -2.93 45.76
N ARG A 5 -4.02 -4.07 45.39
CA ARG A 5 -3.51 -4.37 44.05
C ARG A 5 -4.62 -4.09 43.03
N LEU A 6 -4.37 -3.20 42.08
CA LEU A 6 -5.15 -3.07 40.86
C LEU A 6 -4.30 -3.63 39.72
N ALA A 7 -4.72 -4.78 39.22
CA ALA A 7 -4.23 -5.37 37.99
C ALA A 7 -4.62 -4.44 36.82
N LEU A 8 -3.63 -3.95 36.09
CA LEU A 8 -3.83 -3.34 34.77
C LEU A 8 -3.65 -4.44 33.73
N VAL A 9 -4.77 -5.08 33.39
CA VAL A 9 -4.99 -5.74 32.10
C VAL A 9 -5.76 -4.73 31.25
N GLY A 10 -5.31 -4.47 30.02
CA GLY A 10 -6.20 -3.95 28.99
C GLY A 10 -5.58 -2.90 28.08
N ALA A 11 -5.59 -3.23 26.78
CA ALA A 11 -5.46 -2.33 25.63
C ALA A 11 -4.07 -1.70 25.41
N SER A 12 -3.20 -2.45 24.72
CA SER A 12 -2.18 -1.86 23.87
C SER A 12 -2.89 -1.04 22.79
N LEU A 13 -3.12 0.23 23.07
CA LEU A 13 -3.44 1.25 22.09
C LEU A 13 -2.23 1.40 21.17
N VAL A 14 -2.19 0.61 20.10
CA VAL A 14 -1.30 0.86 18.95
C VAL A 14 -1.92 2.00 18.14
N LEU A 15 -1.97 3.18 18.76
CA LEU A 15 -2.11 4.45 18.06
C LEU A 15 -0.71 4.80 17.55
N MET A 16 -0.28 4.11 16.48
CA MET A 16 0.81 4.59 15.66
C MET A 16 0.23 5.70 14.79
N GLY A 17 0.31 6.92 15.31
CA GLY A 17 -0.02 8.11 14.57
C GLY A 17 0.88 8.27 13.36
N GLY A 18 0.29 8.19 12.17
CA GLY A 18 0.86 8.77 10.95
C GLY A 18 0.68 10.29 10.97
N MET A 19 1.50 10.99 11.76
CA MET A 19 1.64 12.44 11.63
C MET A 19 2.63 12.75 10.50
N THR A 20 2.18 12.75 9.24
CA THR A 20 2.87 13.43 8.14
C THR A 20 1.90 13.96 7.10
N ALA A 21 0.90 14.72 7.52
CA ALA A 21 0.29 15.73 6.66
C ALA A 21 1.25 16.92 6.53
N ALA A 22 2.34 16.78 5.76
CA ALA A 22 3.18 17.88 5.22
C ALA A 22 4.47 17.37 4.54
N CYS A 23 4.36 16.63 3.43
CA CYS A 23 5.30 16.63 2.27
C CYS A 23 4.65 15.74 1.20
N GLY A 24 4.60 16.15 -0.08
CA GLY A 24 3.88 15.46 -1.17
C GLY A 24 3.91 13.93 -1.06
N GLY A 25 2.77 13.36 -0.65
CA GLY A 25 2.65 11.97 -0.22
C GLY A 25 2.44 11.04 -1.40
N GLY A 26 3.55 10.60 -1.99
CA GLY A 26 3.57 9.40 -2.84
C GLY A 26 3.56 8.13 -2.00
N ALA A 27 3.45 6.99 -2.66
CA ALA A 27 3.37 5.67 -2.03
C ALA A 27 4.62 5.27 -1.24
N SER A 28 5.72 6.02 -1.38
CA SER A 28 6.99 5.81 -0.65
C SER A 28 6.86 5.88 0.88
N GLY A 29 5.79 6.50 1.39
CA GLY A 29 5.47 6.58 2.82
C GLY A 29 4.56 5.47 3.35
N ALA A 30 4.13 4.53 2.50
CA ALA A 30 3.16 3.52 2.87
C ALA A 30 3.66 2.64 4.05
N PRO A 31 2.78 2.17 4.95
CA PRO A 31 3.15 1.21 5.98
C PRO A 31 3.79 -0.06 5.37
N ASP A 32 4.68 -0.72 6.11
CA ASP A 32 5.37 -1.96 5.70
C ASP A 32 5.06 -3.14 6.62
N ASP A 33 4.06 -2.99 7.49
CA ASP A 33 3.73 -3.92 8.55
C ASP A 33 2.35 -4.56 8.46
N ALA A 34 1.65 -4.36 7.34
CA ALA A 34 0.33 -4.95 7.10
C ALA A 34 0.36 -6.49 7.20
N SER A 35 -0.77 -7.09 7.55
CA SER A 35 -0.90 -8.53 7.34
C SER A 35 -1.09 -8.83 5.85
N LYS A 36 -0.59 -9.98 5.39
CA LYS A 36 -0.84 -10.45 4.00
C LYS A 36 -2.34 -10.48 3.67
N LYS A 37 -3.19 -10.79 4.66
CA LYS A 37 -4.64 -10.84 4.47
C LYS A 37 -5.24 -9.46 4.21
N GLU A 38 -4.82 -8.45 4.97
CA GLU A 38 -5.29 -7.06 4.79
C GLU A 38 -4.81 -6.50 3.45
N PHE A 39 -3.53 -6.71 3.14
CA PHE A 39 -2.95 -6.35 1.84
C PHE A 39 -3.73 -6.98 0.68
N CYS A 40 -3.93 -8.31 0.69
CA CYS A 40 -4.64 -8.99 -0.40
C CYS A 40 -6.13 -8.60 -0.49
N ALA A 41 -6.77 -8.25 0.62
CA ALA A 41 -8.13 -7.73 0.60
C ALA A 41 -8.19 -6.35 -0.09
N ALA A 42 -7.22 -5.47 0.18
CA ALA A 42 -7.11 -4.18 -0.47
C ALA A 42 -6.77 -4.32 -1.97
N VAL A 43 -5.82 -5.19 -2.34
CA VAL A 43 -5.51 -5.51 -3.75
C VAL A 43 -6.75 -6.04 -4.48
N LYS A 44 -7.54 -6.91 -3.85
CA LYS A 44 -8.78 -7.39 -4.46
C LYS A 44 -9.76 -6.25 -4.72
N LYS A 45 -9.85 -5.29 -3.81
CA LYS A 45 -10.70 -4.10 -3.97
C LYS A 45 -10.26 -3.26 -5.18
N THR A 46 -8.96 -3.09 -5.43
CA THR A 46 -8.49 -2.35 -6.62
C THR A 46 -8.95 -3.00 -7.91
N GLY A 47 -8.90 -4.34 -8.00
CA GLY A 47 -9.38 -5.10 -9.17
C GLY A 47 -10.91 -5.09 -9.36
N GLU A 48 -11.69 -4.76 -8.33
CA GLU A 48 -13.16 -4.74 -8.37
C GLU A 48 -13.74 -3.43 -8.93
N GLN A 49 -12.93 -2.39 -9.14
CA GLN A 49 -13.40 -1.05 -9.52
C GLN A 49 -13.79 -0.93 -11.01
N GLY A 50 -13.48 -1.92 -11.84
CA GLY A 50 -13.85 -1.93 -13.25
C GLY A 50 -12.97 -1.00 -14.09
N SER A 51 -13.57 -0.05 -14.82
CA SER A 51 -12.88 0.87 -15.74
C SER A 51 -13.04 2.34 -15.34
N ASP A 52 -13.55 2.61 -14.14
CA ASP A 52 -13.75 3.96 -13.62
C ASP A 52 -12.43 4.41 -12.97
N ALA A 53 -11.75 5.36 -13.63
CA ALA A 53 -10.40 5.78 -13.25
C ALA A 53 -10.34 6.36 -11.83
N ASP A 54 -11.31 7.21 -11.47
CA ASP A 54 -11.42 7.80 -10.14
C ASP A 54 -11.55 6.71 -9.07
N LYS A 55 -12.41 5.71 -9.31
CA LYS A 55 -12.57 4.59 -8.36
C LYS A 55 -11.32 3.73 -8.23
N ILE A 56 -10.61 3.49 -9.34
CA ILE A 56 -9.35 2.75 -9.32
C ILE A 56 -8.32 3.51 -8.48
N LYS A 57 -8.22 4.83 -8.67
CA LYS A 57 -7.33 5.70 -7.91
C LYS A 57 -7.67 5.66 -6.41
N ASP A 58 -8.94 5.90 -6.05
CA ASP A 58 -9.40 5.81 -4.66
C ASP A 58 -9.08 4.45 -4.02
N ALA A 59 -9.28 3.35 -4.74
CA ALA A 59 -8.99 2.02 -4.23
C ALA A 59 -7.47 1.76 -4.07
N TYR A 60 -6.63 2.37 -4.91
CA TYR A 60 -5.19 2.33 -4.77
C TYR A 60 -4.68 3.21 -3.62
N GLU A 61 -5.29 4.36 -3.37
CA GLU A 61 -5.02 5.18 -2.19
C GLU A 61 -5.33 4.38 -0.91
N ASP A 62 -6.47 3.69 -0.84
CA ASP A 62 -6.80 2.79 0.26
C ASP A 62 -5.74 1.67 0.44
N LEU A 63 -5.20 1.14 -0.66
CA LEU A 63 -4.13 0.14 -0.62
C LEU A 63 -2.81 0.75 -0.10
N VAL A 64 -2.50 1.99 -0.45
CA VAL A 64 -1.36 2.76 0.08
C VAL A 64 -1.50 3.01 1.58
N GLU A 65 -2.69 3.33 2.05
CA GLU A 65 -2.96 3.49 3.49
C GLU A 65 -2.81 2.18 4.27
N VAL A 66 -3.25 1.05 3.70
CA VAL A 66 -3.02 -0.28 4.28
C VAL A 66 -1.53 -0.62 4.27
N GLY A 67 -0.84 -0.27 3.20
CA GLY A 67 0.57 -0.55 3.01
C GLY A 67 0.88 -1.99 2.62
N THR A 68 2.16 -2.33 2.61
CA THR A 68 2.64 -3.64 2.19
C THR A 68 2.87 -4.57 3.38
N PRO A 69 2.80 -5.90 3.19
CA PRO A 69 3.07 -6.83 4.26
C PRO A 69 4.55 -6.92 4.65
N LYS A 70 4.81 -7.28 5.90
CA LYS A 70 6.18 -7.56 6.36
C LYS A 70 6.84 -8.64 5.51
N GLY A 71 8.06 -8.35 5.06
CA GLY A 71 8.86 -9.28 4.27
C GLY A 71 8.43 -9.39 2.80
N MET A 72 7.66 -8.42 2.28
CA MET A 72 7.64 -8.18 0.84
C MET A 72 9.07 -7.89 0.36
N PRO A 73 9.55 -8.53 -0.73
CA PRO A 73 10.88 -8.24 -1.27
C PRO A 73 11.04 -6.76 -1.63
N ASP A 74 12.23 -6.20 -1.41
CA ASP A 74 12.51 -4.77 -1.64
C ASP A 74 12.14 -4.29 -3.05
N ASP A 75 12.40 -5.11 -4.09
CA ASP A 75 12.05 -4.76 -5.46
C ASP A 75 10.53 -4.76 -5.69
N ALA A 76 9.80 -5.68 -5.06
CA ALA A 76 8.33 -5.69 -5.08
C ALA A 76 7.76 -4.51 -4.30
N ARG A 77 8.41 -4.10 -3.20
CA ARG A 77 8.03 -2.90 -2.44
C ARG A 77 8.23 -1.63 -3.26
N LYS A 78 9.37 -1.48 -3.94
CA LYS A 78 9.59 -0.36 -4.86
C LYS A 78 8.61 -0.39 -6.03
N GLY A 79 8.28 -1.57 -6.53
CA GLY A 79 7.28 -1.74 -7.58
C GLY A 79 5.90 -1.28 -7.18
N PHE A 80 5.50 -1.60 -5.96
CA PHE A 80 4.28 -1.09 -5.35
C PHE A 80 4.27 0.45 -5.32
N GLU A 81 5.37 1.05 -4.87
CA GLU A 81 5.49 2.52 -4.78
C GLU A 81 5.43 3.18 -6.16
N VAL A 82 6.21 2.67 -7.11
CA VAL A 82 6.22 3.15 -8.51
C VAL A 82 4.85 3.02 -9.15
N PHE A 83 4.16 1.90 -8.95
CA PHE A 83 2.85 1.68 -9.55
C PHE A 83 1.78 2.57 -8.94
N ALA A 84 1.80 2.76 -7.61
CA ALA A 84 0.85 3.63 -6.94
C ALA A 84 1.06 5.11 -7.30
N ASP A 85 2.32 5.57 -7.40
CA ASP A 85 2.63 6.91 -7.91
C ASP A 85 2.13 7.07 -9.35
N ALA A 86 2.29 6.04 -10.19
CA ALA A 86 1.76 6.05 -11.56
C ALA A 86 0.23 6.11 -11.63
N ILE A 87 -0.50 5.50 -10.68
CA ILE A 87 -1.96 5.61 -10.59
C ILE A 87 -2.38 7.00 -10.11
N ASP A 88 -1.63 7.62 -9.18
CA ASP A 88 -1.90 8.99 -8.73
C ASP A 88 -1.70 10.01 -9.86
N GLU A 89 -0.65 9.82 -10.66
CA GLU A 89 -0.31 10.66 -11.82
C GLU A 89 -1.10 10.34 -13.09
N ALA A 90 -1.86 9.23 -13.13
CA ALA A 90 -2.56 8.81 -14.34
C ALA A 90 -3.71 9.77 -14.69
N ASP A 91 -3.56 10.47 -15.82
CA ASP A 91 -4.64 11.20 -16.48
C ASP A 91 -5.25 10.36 -17.62
N GLU A 92 -6.55 10.53 -17.90
CA GLU A 92 -7.27 9.75 -18.94
C GLU A 92 -6.67 9.90 -20.35
N ASP A 93 -5.91 10.96 -20.59
CA ASP A 93 -5.30 11.28 -21.89
C ASP A 93 -3.91 10.64 -22.11
N ASP A 94 -3.26 10.18 -21.03
CA ASP A 94 -1.94 9.58 -21.08
C ASP A 94 -1.98 8.12 -21.55
N LYS A 95 -1.10 7.81 -22.50
CA LYS A 95 -1.04 6.49 -23.15
C LYS A 95 0.06 5.59 -22.61
N GLU A 96 0.95 6.16 -21.83
CA GLU A 96 2.15 5.52 -21.31
C GLU A 96 2.22 5.80 -19.80
N ALA A 97 2.52 4.77 -19.01
CA ALA A 97 2.72 4.99 -17.58
C ALA A 97 4.05 5.73 -17.34
N PRO A 98 4.18 6.58 -16.31
CA PRO A 98 5.37 7.40 -16.06
C PRO A 98 6.65 6.60 -15.75
N TYR A 99 6.54 5.28 -15.58
CA TYR A 99 7.67 4.36 -15.42
C TYR A 99 8.09 3.66 -16.73
N GLU A 100 7.31 3.76 -17.81
CA GLU A 100 7.64 3.10 -19.07
C GLU A 100 8.92 3.70 -19.69
N GLY A 101 9.81 2.83 -20.16
CA GLY A 101 11.13 3.20 -20.66
C GLY A 101 12.24 3.18 -19.60
N ASP A 102 11.89 3.15 -18.31
CA ASP A 102 12.83 2.88 -17.22
C ASP A 102 12.81 1.39 -16.86
N LYS A 103 13.81 0.66 -17.37
CA LYS A 103 13.93 -0.80 -17.20
C LYS A 103 14.01 -1.26 -15.76
N ASP A 104 14.49 -0.42 -14.84
CA ASP A 104 14.59 -0.81 -13.44
C ASP A 104 13.25 -0.65 -12.74
N LYS A 105 12.51 0.43 -13.04
CA LYS A 105 11.14 0.61 -12.56
C LYS A 105 10.19 -0.43 -13.11
N GLU A 106 10.28 -0.76 -14.40
CA GLU A 106 9.47 -1.82 -15.03
C GLU A 106 9.65 -3.16 -14.33
N LYS A 107 10.90 -3.56 -14.02
CA LYS A 107 11.18 -4.80 -13.28
C LYS A 107 10.66 -4.76 -11.85
N GLN A 108 10.72 -3.62 -11.20
CA GLN A 108 10.18 -3.46 -9.84
C GLN A 108 8.66 -3.65 -9.87
N VAL A 109 7.97 -3.00 -10.82
CA VAL A 109 6.52 -3.17 -11.03
C VAL A 109 6.17 -4.63 -11.35
N GLU A 110 6.97 -5.31 -12.20
CA GLU A 110 6.82 -6.74 -12.46
C GLU A 110 7.00 -7.59 -11.19
N ALA A 111 8.01 -7.29 -10.36
CA ALA A 111 8.23 -7.98 -9.10
C ALA A 111 7.05 -7.77 -8.13
N TYR A 112 6.46 -6.59 -8.11
CA TYR A 112 5.24 -6.30 -7.35
C TYR A 112 4.07 -7.17 -7.79
N PHE A 113 3.74 -7.18 -9.09
CA PHE A 113 2.64 -8.00 -9.60
C PHE A 113 2.89 -9.50 -9.44
N THR A 114 4.13 -9.94 -9.55
CA THR A 114 4.54 -11.33 -9.27
C THR A 114 4.26 -11.67 -7.80
N TYR A 115 4.69 -10.82 -6.87
CA TYR A 115 4.43 -11.01 -5.45
C TYR A 115 2.94 -11.06 -5.14
N VAL A 116 2.15 -10.15 -5.71
CA VAL A 116 0.69 -10.15 -5.59
C VAL A 116 0.09 -11.46 -6.08
N GLY A 117 0.50 -11.93 -7.26
CA GLY A 117 0.05 -13.21 -7.83
C GLY A 117 0.40 -14.40 -6.93
N GLU A 118 1.61 -14.46 -6.39
CA GLU A 118 2.02 -15.57 -5.52
C GLU A 118 1.39 -15.52 -4.13
N THR A 119 1.13 -14.31 -3.61
CA THR A 119 0.70 -14.11 -2.22
C THR A 119 -0.82 -14.04 -2.06
N CYS A 120 -1.53 -13.52 -3.06
CA CYS A 120 -2.96 -13.21 -3.00
C CYS A 120 -3.86 -14.14 -3.83
N SER A 121 -3.29 -15.16 -4.49
CA SER A 121 -4.03 -16.22 -5.17
C SER A 121 -4.68 -17.23 -4.21
#